data_AF-A0A426YPS5-F1
#
_entry.id   AF-A0A426YPS5-F1
#
_cell.length_a   1.000
_cell.length_b   1.000
_cell.length_c   1.000
_cell.angle_alpha   90.00
_cell.angle_beta   90.00
_cell.angle_gamma   90.00
#
_symmetry.space_group_name_H-M   'P 1'
#
loop_
_entity.id
_entity.type
_entity.pdbx_description
1 polymer ?
#
loop_
_entity_poly.entity_id
_entity_poly.type
_entity_poly.pdbx_seq_one_letter_code
_entity_poly.pdbx_strand_id
1 'polypeptide(L)'
;MGGWAIAVHGGAGVDPCLPAERQEEARRVLSRCLKLGAAALQAGLTAVDVVEMVVRELETDPVFNSGRGSALTRRGTVEMEASIMAGRGRRCGAVSGLSTVKNPVSLARLVMERSPHSYLAFDGAEDFAREQVLPSTLLPFCMLTTRSRLLDSNQTADINLPV
;
A
#
# COMPACT_ATOMS: atom_id res chain seq x y z
N MET A 1 0.22 -33.32 -5.50
CA MET A 1 -0.46 -32.02 -5.69
C MET A 1 0.41 -30.95 -5.04
N GLY A 2 0.71 -29.86 -5.75
CA GLY A 2 1.49 -28.74 -5.18
C GLY A 2 0.65 -27.95 -4.16
N GLY A 3 1.29 -27.47 -3.09
CA GLY A 3 0.66 -26.60 -2.10
C GLY A 3 0.63 -25.13 -2.54
N TRP A 4 0.07 -24.27 -1.69
CA TRP A 4 0.17 -22.82 -1.87
C TRP A 4 1.52 -22.30 -1.32
N ALA A 5 1.93 -21.13 -1.81
CA ALA A 5 3.05 -20.37 -1.29
C ALA A 5 2.68 -18.88 -1.27
N ILE A 6 3.18 -18.15 -0.28
CA ILE A 6 2.98 -16.70 -0.14
C ILE A 6 4.23 -16.07 0.46
N ALA A 7 4.59 -14.89 -0.02
CA ALA A 7 5.61 -14.03 0.54
C ALA A 7 5.04 -12.62 0.73
N VAL A 8 5.53 -11.91 1.74
CA VAL A 8 5.18 -10.52 2.05
C VAL A 8 6.45 -9.72 2.30
N HIS A 9 6.46 -8.45 1.91
CA HIS A 9 7.58 -7.54 2.19
C HIS A 9 7.08 -6.16 2.61
N GLY A 10 7.89 -5.44 3.38
CA GLY A 10 7.64 -4.06 3.81
C GLY A 10 8.52 -3.03 3.09
N GLY A 11 9.28 -3.47 2.08
CA GLY A 11 10.27 -2.66 1.38
C GLY A 11 11.70 -3.17 1.63
N ALA A 12 12.65 -2.66 0.84
CA ALA A 12 14.08 -2.93 0.96
C ALA A 12 14.81 -1.65 1.40
N GLY A 13 16.15 -1.70 1.49
CA GLY A 13 16.95 -0.52 1.85
C GLY A 13 16.80 -0.10 3.31
N VAL A 14 16.64 -1.07 4.21
CA VAL A 14 16.54 -0.83 5.66
C VAL A 14 17.90 -0.38 6.18
N ASP A 15 17.90 0.67 7.00
CA ASP A 15 19.09 1.13 7.73
C ASP A 15 19.70 -0.03 8.55
N PRO A 16 20.99 -0.37 8.35
CA PRO A 16 21.67 -1.41 9.13
C PRO A 16 21.63 -1.16 10.66
N CYS A 17 21.47 0.10 11.07
CA CYS A 17 21.39 0.53 12.46
C CYS A 17 19.94 0.70 12.97
N LEU A 18 18.94 0.15 12.26
CA LEU A 18 17.53 0.25 12.67
C LEU A 18 17.34 -0.25 14.13
N PRO A 19 16.77 0.57 15.02
CA PRO A 19 16.57 0.19 16.42
C PRO A 19 15.77 -1.10 16.59
N ALA A 20 16.14 -1.92 17.59
CA ALA A 20 15.53 -3.24 17.82
C ALA A 20 13.99 -3.18 17.97
N GLU A 21 13.48 -2.15 18.64
CA GLU A 21 12.04 -1.91 18.79
C GLU A 21 11.34 -1.76 17.43
N ARG A 22 11.93 -0.99 16.50
CA ARG A 22 11.38 -0.81 15.14
C ARG A 22 11.50 -2.07 14.29
N GLN A 23 12.56 -2.87 14.50
CA GLN A 23 12.67 -4.18 13.86
C GLN A 23 11.55 -5.12 14.34
N GLU A 24 11.28 -5.13 15.64
CA GLU A 24 10.22 -5.97 16.22
C GLU A 24 8.83 -5.53 15.75
N GLU A 25 8.59 -4.22 15.69
CA GLU A 25 7.36 -3.66 15.13
C GLU A 25 7.15 -4.12 13.68
N ALA A 26 8.18 -4.01 12.84
CA ALA A 26 8.13 -4.49 11.45
C ALA A 26 7.87 -6.00 11.36
N ARG A 27 8.55 -6.82 12.17
CA ARG A 27 8.34 -8.28 12.22
C ARG A 27 6.92 -8.64 12.65
N ARG A 28 6.35 -7.92 13.62
CA ARG A 28 4.98 -8.11 14.09
C ARG A 28 3.97 -7.85 12.98
N VAL A 29 4.12 -6.75 12.24
CA VAL A 29 3.21 -6.41 11.12
C VAL A 29 3.34 -7.44 9.99
N LEU A 30 4.56 -7.80 9.59
CA LEU A 30 4.79 -8.82 8.56
C LEU A 30 4.21 -10.19 8.98
N SER A 31 4.40 -10.59 10.23
CA SER A 31 3.86 -11.83 10.77
C SER A 31 2.32 -11.83 10.76
N ARG A 32 1.70 -10.69 11.09
CA ARG A 32 0.23 -10.53 11.03
C ARG A 32 -0.29 -10.66 9.60
N CYS A 33 0.35 -9.96 8.65
CA CYS A 33 0.01 -10.00 7.23
C CYS A 33 0.18 -11.42 6.64
N LEU A 34 1.27 -12.11 7.00
CA LEU A 34 1.53 -13.47 6.56
C LEU A 34 0.48 -14.46 7.10
N LYS A 35 0.11 -14.35 8.38
CA LYS A 35 -0.95 -15.17 8.99
C LYS A 35 -2.31 -14.92 8.33
N LEU A 36 -2.64 -13.66 8.05
CA LEU A 36 -3.86 -13.29 7.32
C LEU A 36 -3.92 -13.96 5.94
N GLY A 37 -2.84 -13.85 5.15
CA GLY A 37 -2.77 -14.47 3.83
C GLY A 37 -2.78 -16.00 3.86
N ALA A 38 -2.06 -16.61 4.79
CA ALA A 38 -2.06 -18.07 4.98
C ALA A 38 -3.45 -18.61 5.34
N ALA A 39 -4.17 -17.93 6.26
CA ALA A 39 -5.53 -18.31 6.64
C ALA A 39 -6.49 -18.21 5.44
N ALA A 40 -6.37 -17.16 4.62
CA ALA A 40 -7.18 -17.00 3.41
C ALA A 40 -6.91 -18.08 2.35
N LEU A 41 -5.63 -18.45 2.15
CA LEU A 41 -5.25 -19.55 1.25
C LEU A 41 -5.77 -20.91 1.76
N GLN A 42 -5.70 -21.15 3.07
CA GLN A 42 -6.28 -22.35 3.69
C GLN A 42 -7.80 -22.42 3.51
N ALA A 43 -8.48 -21.28 3.54
CA ALA A 43 -9.91 -21.17 3.28
C ALA A 43 -10.29 -21.26 1.78
N GLY A 44 -9.31 -21.43 0.88
CA GLY A 44 -9.56 -21.62 -0.55
C GLY A 44 -9.85 -20.34 -1.34
N LEU A 45 -9.51 -19.17 -0.80
CA LEU A 45 -9.63 -17.91 -1.54
C LEU A 45 -8.67 -17.88 -2.74
N THR A 46 -9.02 -17.10 -3.75
CA THR A 46 -8.18 -16.98 -4.94
C THR A 46 -6.91 -16.20 -4.63
N ALA A 47 -5.81 -16.49 -5.32
CA ALA A 47 -4.53 -15.81 -5.12
C ALA A 47 -4.65 -14.27 -5.25
N VAL A 48 -5.50 -13.77 -6.16
CA VAL A 48 -5.68 -12.33 -6.36
C VAL A 48 -6.44 -11.67 -5.19
N ASP A 49 -7.41 -12.36 -4.60
CA ASP A 49 -8.12 -11.86 -3.41
C ASP A 49 -7.20 -11.88 -2.19
N VAL A 50 -6.36 -12.91 -2.06
CA VAL A 50 -5.38 -13.03 -0.97
C VAL A 50 -4.37 -11.88 -1.00
N VAL A 51 -3.77 -11.59 -2.16
CA VAL A 51 -2.76 -10.50 -2.24
C VAL A 51 -3.39 -9.13 -2.00
N GLU A 52 -4.61 -8.89 -2.48
CA GLU A 52 -5.32 -7.63 -2.20
C GLU A 52 -5.54 -7.47 -0.68
N MET A 53 -6.09 -8.48 0.00
CA MET A 53 -6.33 -8.40 1.44
C MET A 53 -5.05 -8.17 2.25
N VAL A 54 -3.97 -8.87 1.88
CA VAL A 54 -2.68 -8.75 2.56
C VAL A 54 -2.06 -7.36 2.36
N VAL A 55 -2.13 -6.81 1.15
CA VAL A 55 -1.62 -5.46 0.87
C VAL A 55 -2.48 -4.39 1.54
N ARG A 56 -3.81 -4.55 1.61
CA ARG A 56 -4.68 -3.65 2.38
C ARG A 56 -4.30 -3.56 3.86
N GLU A 57 -3.88 -4.68 4.45
CA GLU A 57 -3.40 -4.73 5.83
C GLU A 57 -2.07 -3.97 5.98
N LEU A 58 -1.15 -4.11 5.02
CA LEU A 58 0.10 -3.34 4.96
C LEU A 58 -0.16 -1.84 4.81
N GLU A 59 -1.08 -1.43 3.92
CA GLU A 59 -1.46 -0.03 3.69
C GLU A 59 -2.18 0.62 4.88
N THR A 60 -2.83 -0.18 5.72
CA THR A 60 -3.57 0.34 6.89
C THR A 60 -2.63 0.61 8.08
N ASP A 61 -1.58 -0.19 8.19
CA ASP A 61 -0.59 -0.12 9.26
C ASP A 61 0.50 0.91 8.93
N PRO A 62 0.83 1.86 9.83
CA PRO A 62 1.67 3.00 9.52
C PRO A 62 3.17 2.69 9.49
N VAL A 63 3.54 1.42 9.65
CA VAL A 63 4.92 0.98 9.83
C VAL A 63 5.71 0.98 8.52
N PHE A 64 5.04 0.80 7.39
CA PHE A 64 5.67 0.74 6.07
C PHE A 64 5.26 1.93 5.19
N ASN A 65 6.04 2.14 4.13
CA ASN A 65 5.82 3.23 3.17
C ASN A 65 4.75 2.81 2.14
N SER A 66 3.50 2.73 2.58
CA SER A 66 2.33 2.53 1.73
C SER A 66 1.08 2.95 2.48
N GLY A 67 0.02 3.32 1.76
CA GLY A 67 -1.23 3.74 2.40
C GLY A 67 -0.98 4.79 3.49
N ARG A 68 -1.59 4.59 4.67
CA ARG A 68 -1.27 5.40 5.83
C ARG A 68 0.17 5.12 6.27
N GLY A 69 1.00 6.16 6.35
CA GLY A 69 2.44 5.99 6.61
C GLY A 69 3.32 6.16 5.38
N SER A 70 2.71 6.43 4.22
CA SER A 70 3.43 6.82 3.00
C SER A 70 4.40 7.99 3.25
N ALA A 71 5.51 7.96 2.51
CA ALA A 71 6.46 9.04 2.40
C ALA A 71 5.78 10.29 1.84
N LEU A 72 6.39 11.45 2.11
CA LEU A 72 5.84 12.74 1.73
C LEU A 72 6.47 13.22 0.42
N THR A 73 5.69 13.92 -0.37
CA THR A 73 6.20 14.71 -1.49
C THR A 73 7.03 15.89 -0.96
N ARG A 74 7.74 16.59 -1.85
CA ARG A 74 8.43 17.86 -1.51
C ARG A 74 7.49 18.92 -0.91
N ARG A 75 6.18 18.80 -1.12
CA ARG A 75 5.16 19.71 -0.57
C ARG A 75 4.62 19.26 0.79
N GLY A 76 5.15 18.18 1.36
CA GLY A 76 4.67 17.60 2.62
C GLY A 76 3.31 16.89 2.50
N THR A 77 2.86 16.57 1.27
CA THR A 77 1.60 15.85 1.00
C THR A 77 1.87 14.37 0.69
N VAL A 78 0.82 13.54 0.62
CA VAL A 78 0.92 12.14 0.21
C VAL A 78 0.37 11.99 -1.21
N GLU A 79 1.12 11.29 -2.06
CA GLU A 79 0.69 10.83 -3.38
C GLU A 79 1.05 9.35 -3.49
N MET A 80 0.05 8.49 -3.62
CA MET A 80 0.22 7.04 -3.63
C MET A 80 -0.03 6.43 -4.99
N GLU A 81 0.56 5.26 -5.16
CA GLU A 81 0.39 4.40 -6.32
C GLU A 81 0.27 2.94 -5.88
N ALA A 82 -0.37 2.11 -6.70
CA ALA A 82 -0.43 0.67 -6.52
C ALA A 82 -0.74 -0.03 -7.83
N SER A 83 -0.36 -1.30 -7.92
CA SER A 83 -0.74 -2.17 -9.03
C SER A 83 -1.05 -3.58 -8.56
N ILE A 84 -1.90 -4.28 -9.31
CA ILE A 84 -2.29 -5.67 -9.06
C ILE A 84 -2.42 -6.42 -10.38
N MET A 85 -2.05 -7.70 -10.37
CA MET A 85 -2.13 -8.57 -11.54
C MET A 85 -2.61 -9.97 -11.17
N ALA A 86 -3.62 -10.46 -11.88
CA ALA A 86 -4.04 -11.85 -11.84
C ALA A 86 -3.31 -12.64 -12.93
N GLY A 87 -2.42 -13.56 -12.54
CA GLY A 87 -1.64 -14.36 -13.48
C GLY A 87 -2.52 -15.17 -14.45
N ARG A 88 -3.61 -15.76 -13.95
CA ARG A 88 -4.62 -16.40 -14.81
C ARG A 88 -5.35 -15.34 -15.64
N GLY A 89 -5.22 -15.42 -16.95
CA GLY A 89 -5.82 -14.45 -17.88
C GLY A 89 -5.08 -13.12 -17.97
N ARG A 90 -3.96 -12.94 -17.23
CA ARG A 90 -3.10 -11.75 -17.26
C ARG A 90 -3.85 -10.43 -17.11
N ARG A 91 -4.92 -10.41 -16.30
CA ARG A 91 -5.67 -9.18 -16.01
C ARG A 91 -4.84 -8.30 -15.10
N CYS A 92 -4.82 -7.00 -15.35
CA CYS A 92 -4.04 -6.03 -14.60
C CYS A 92 -4.84 -4.75 -14.32
N GLY A 93 -4.49 -4.10 -13.22
CA GLY A 93 -4.99 -2.78 -12.85
C GLY A 93 -3.93 -2.03 -12.06
N ALA A 94 -3.87 -0.72 -12.24
CA ALA A 94 -2.91 0.16 -11.60
C ALA A 94 -3.52 1.54 -11.35
N VAL A 95 -2.99 2.23 -10.36
CA VAL A 95 -3.38 3.58 -9.93
C VAL A 95 -2.16 4.39 -9.50
N SER A 96 -2.22 5.71 -9.68
CA SER A 96 -1.17 6.66 -9.27
C SER A 96 -1.73 8.02 -8.90
N GLY A 97 -0.94 8.81 -8.17
CA GLY A 97 -1.32 10.17 -7.79
C GLY A 97 -2.53 10.22 -6.86
N LEU A 98 -2.78 9.16 -6.08
CA LEU A 98 -3.89 9.10 -5.14
C LEU A 98 -3.55 9.87 -3.85
N SER A 99 -4.48 10.71 -3.41
CA SER A 99 -4.35 11.56 -2.23
C SER A 99 -5.43 11.30 -1.19
N THR A 100 -6.60 10.78 -1.59
CA THR A 100 -7.76 10.57 -0.69
C THR A 100 -8.12 9.11 -0.46
N VAL A 101 -7.64 8.21 -1.32
CA VAL A 101 -8.02 6.79 -1.32
C VAL A 101 -7.26 6.01 -0.26
N LYS A 102 -7.98 5.49 0.74
CA LYS A 102 -7.38 4.75 1.87
C LYS A 102 -6.55 3.53 1.46
N ASN A 103 -7.01 2.76 0.48
CA ASN A 103 -6.38 1.52 0.05
C ASN A 103 -6.14 1.53 -1.47
N PRO A 104 -5.00 2.09 -1.94
CA PRO A 104 -4.62 2.11 -3.35
C PRO A 104 -4.73 0.76 -4.06
N VAL A 105 -4.32 -0.36 -3.42
CA VAL A 105 -4.38 -1.70 -4.05
C VAL A 105 -5.81 -2.12 -4.41
N SER A 106 -6.80 -1.75 -3.60
CA SER A 106 -8.20 -2.05 -3.90
C SER A 106 -8.75 -1.20 -5.03
N LEU A 107 -8.28 0.04 -5.19
CA LEU A 107 -8.64 0.83 -6.37
C LEU A 107 -7.99 0.26 -7.63
N ALA A 108 -6.72 -0.19 -7.55
CA ALA A 108 -6.08 -0.93 -8.64
C ALA A 108 -6.85 -2.21 -9.01
N ARG A 109 -7.40 -2.93 -8.02
CA ARG A 109 -8.30 -4.07 -8.26
C ARG A 109 -9.57 -3.65 -9.01
N LEU A 110 -10.20 -2.56 -8.61
CA LEU A 110 -11.39 -2.04 -9.28
C LEU A 110 -11.09 -1.61 -10.71
N VAL A 111 -9.92 -1.02 -10.98
CA VAL A 111 -9.47 -0.74 -12.35
C VAL A 111 -9.40 -2.04 -13.16
N MET A 112 -8.76 -3.08 -12.62
CA MET A 112 -8.66 -4.39 -13.29
C MET A 112 -10.02 -5.03 -13.61
N GLU A 113 -11.04 -4.80 -12.77
CA GLU A 113 -12.33 -5.50 -12.88
C GLU A 113 -13.43 -4.69 -13.56
N ARG A 114 -13.37 -3.36 -13.48
CA ARG A 114 -14.48 -2.47 -13.82
C ARG A 114 -14.11 -1.35 -14.77
N SER A 115 -12.84 -1.18 -15.09
CA SER A 115 -12.39 -0.23 -16.11
C SER A 115 -12.09 -0.95 -17.43
N PRO A 116 -12.37 -0.34 -18.59
CA PRO A 116 -11.83 -0.80 -19.87
C PRO A 116 -10.31 -0.56 -19.99
N HIS A 117 -9.72 0.21 -19.07
CA HIS A 117 -8.30 0.54 -19.02
C HIS A 117 -7.59 -0.17 -17.87
N SER A 118 -6.29 -0.40 -18.01
CA SER A 118 -5.48 -1.07 -16.98
C SER A 118 -4.78 -0.11 -16.03
N TYR A 119 -4.84 1.21 -16.26
CA TYR A 119 -4.14 2.19 -15.42
C TYR A 119 -4.88 3.53 -15.46
N LEU A 120 -5.24 4.06 -14.28
CA LEU A 120 -5.75 5.42 -14.09
C LEU A 120 -4.80 6.20 -13.17
N ALA A 121 -4.73 7.53 -13.28
CA ALA A 121 -3.85 8.32 -12.41
C ALA A 121 -4.46 9.69 -12.08
N PHE A 122 -3.99 10.27 -10.97
CA PHE A 122 -4.34 11.61 -10.48
C PHE A 122 -5.87 11.81 -10.40
N ASP A 123 -6.37 12.96 -10.85
CA ASP A 123 -7.78 13.33 -10.78
C ASP A 123 -8.70 12.27 -11.39
N GLY A 124 -8.31 11.66 -12.51
CA GLY A 124 -9.11 10.61 -13.15
C GLY A 124 -9.22 9.33 -12.31
N ALA A 125 -8.20 9.00 -11.52
CA ALA A 125 -8.28 7.89 -10.57
C ALA A 125 -9.12 8.25 -9.33
N GLU A 126 -9.05 9.49 -8.86
CA GLU A 126 -9.88 10.00 -7.75
C GLU A 126 -11.36 10.06 -8.13
N ASP A 127 -11.67 10.50 -9.34
CA ASP A 127 -13.04 10.49 -9.88
C ASP A 127 -13.56 9.06 -10.00
N PHE A 128 -12.75 8.16 -10.57
CA PHE A 128 -13.10 6.73 -10.63
C PHE A 128 -13.35 6.15 -9.22
N ALA A 129 -12.53 6.50 -8.22
CA ALA A 129 -12.74 6.06 -6.84
C ALA A 129 -14.09 6.53 -6.27
N ARG A 130 -14.51 7.77 -6.58
CA ARG A 130 -15.81 8.31 -6.17
C ARG A 130 -16.96 7.60 -6.88
N GLU A 131 -16.83 7.25 -8.16
CA GLU A 131 -17.84 6.52 -8.92
C GLU A 131 -18.05 5.09 -8.41
N GLN A 132 -17.00 4.43 -7.90
CA GLN A 132 -17.10 3.06 -7.39
C GLN A 132 -17.75 2.96 -6.00
N VAL A 133 -18.07 4.10 -5.35
CA VAL A 133 -18.68 4.29 -4.01
C VAL A 133 -18.42 3.12 -3.03
N LEU A 134 -17.30 3.21 -2.31
CA LEU A 134 -17.16 2.60 -0.98
C LEU A 134 -17.64 3.63 0.06
N PRO A 135 -18.76 3.40 0.79
CA PRO A 135 -19.30 4.35 1.76
C PRO A 135 -18.37 4.70 2.95
N SER A 136 -17.18 4.11 3.05
CA SER A 136 -16.30 4.21 4.22
C SER A 136 -15.00 4.98 3.99
N THR A 137 -14.75 5.55 2.80
CA THR A 137 -13.53 6.33 2.50
C THR A 137 -13.69 7.84 2.61
N LEU A 138 -14.90 8.35 2.86
CA LEU A 138 -15.18 9.81 2.97
C LEU A 138 -15.07 10.38 4.39
N LEU A 139 -14.73 9.56 5.39
CA LEU A 139 -14.32 10.09 6.68
C LEU A 139 -12.90 10.68 6.56
N PRO A 140 -12.53 11.71 7.34
CA PRO A 140 -11.17 12.21 7.37
C PRO A 140 -10.23 11.10 7.86
N PHE A 141 -9.71 10.32 6.93
CA PHE A 141 -8.68 9.33 7.18
C PHE A 141 -7.33 10.01 6.95
N CYS A 142 -6.63 10.29 8.04
CA CYS A 142 -5.32 10.93 7.96
C CYS A 142 -4.27 9.94 7.48
N MET A 143 -3.83 10.13 6.24
CA MET A 143 -2.71 9.40 5.63
C MET A 143 -1.37 9.73 6.30
N LEU A 144 -1.26 10.96 6.83
CA LEU A 144 -0.07 11.49 7.47
C LEU A 144 0.12 10.89 8.86
N THR A 145 1.36 10.55 9.17
CA THR A 145 1.77 10.07 10.49
C THR A 145 2.90 10.94 11.05
N THR A 146 3.03 11.01 12.38
CA THR A 146 4.16 11.70 13.01
C THR A 146 5.50 11.20 12.47
N ARG A 147 5.60 9.89 12.23
CA ARG A 147 6.77 9.26 11.63
C ARG A 147 7.07 9.78 10.22
N SER A 148 6.08 9.82 9.33
CA SER A 148 6.28 10.32 7.96
C SER A 148 6.82 11.76 7.95
N ARG A 149 6.35 12.62 8.86
CA ARG A 149 6.83 13.99 9.02
C ARG A 149 8.26 14.07 9.56
N LEU A 150 8.61 13.23 10.54
CA LEU A 150 9.96 13.16 11.10
C LEU A 150 10.99 12.66 10.09
N LEU A 151 10.61 11.68 9.25
CA LEU A 151 11.50 11.18 8.20
C LEU A 151 11.75 12.26 7.14
N ASP A 152 10.70 12.99 6.74
CA ASP A 152 10.80 14.09 5.79
C ASP A 152 11.66 15.25 6.33
N SER A 153 11.51 15.62 7.61
CA SER A 153 12.36 16.66 8.23
C SER A 153 13.84 16.29 8.29
N ASN A 154 14.15 15.00 8.48
CA ASN A 154 15.52 14.53 8.53
C ASN A 154 16.14 14.47 7.12
N GLN A 155 15.39 13.99 6.12
CA GLN A 155 15.86 13.97 4.73
C GLN A 155 16.05 15.37 4.16
N THR A 156 15.16 16.32 4.51
CA THR A 156 15.31 17.72 4.11
C THR A 156 16.49 18.41 4.79
N ALA A 157 16.92 17.97 5.97
CA ALA A 157 18.15 18.45 6.59
C ALA A 157 19.40 17.96 5.84
N ASP A 158 19.42 16.69 5.39
CA ASP A 158 20.57 16.09 4.70
C ASP A 158 20.81 16.67 3.30
N ILE A 159 19.76 17.06 2.56
CA ILE A 159 19.88 17.71 1.23
C ILE A 159 20.33 19.19 1.29
N ASN A 160 20.34 19.81 2.47
CA ASN A 160 20.79 21.20 2.67
C ASN A 160 22.25 21.31 3.15
N LEU A 161 23.00 20.21 3.16
CA LEU A 161 24.45 20.24 3.39
C LEU A 161 25.15 20.82 2.14
N PRO A 162 26.04 21.82 2.29
CA PRO A 162 26.80 22.33 1.16
C PRO A 162 27.71 21.22 0.60
N VAL A 163 27.62 21.01 -0.72
CA VAL A 163 28.55 20.18 -1.50
C VAL A 163 29.98 20.71 -1.44
#